data_AF-A0A0S9CBL4-F1
#
_entry.id   AF-A0A0S9CBL4-F1
#
_cell.length_a   1.000
_cell.length_b   1.000
_cell.length_c   1.000
_cell.angle_alpha   90.00
_cell.angle_beta   90.00
_cell.angle_gamma   90.00
#
_symmetry.space_group_name_H-M   'P 1'
#
loop_
_entity.id
_entity.type
_entity.pdbx_description
1 polymer ?
#
loop_
_entity_poly.entity_id
_entity_poly.type
_entity_poly.pdbx_seq_one_letter_code
_entity_poly.pdbx_strand_id
1 'polypeptide(L)'
;MRKSVVVVSTMATLALLGGCGKRGYDRARPDEFAVARQAPLIIPPDFALVPPQPGAARTQGNNPQAQAIDALFGGPARRSAGETSVIDQAGGATAATPGIRSGVGDPQTNVIDKGQTTSDIVAAPQGDGQDARASVGGAAATAPTASPAPSTPPTPAAAPTPQPK
;
A
#
# COMPACT_ATOMS: atom_id res chain seq x y z
N MET A 1 87.45 -32.50 0.19
CA MET A 1 86.02 -32.80 0.43
C MET A 1 85.15 -31.54 0.58
N ARG A 2 85.55 -30.52 1.36
CA ARG A 2 84.73 -29.29 1.52
C ARG A 2 84.56 -28.46 0.23
N LYS A 3 85.61 -28.36 -0.59
CA LYS A 3 85.60 -27.63 -1.88
C LYS A 3 84.71 -28.31 -2.94
N SER A 4 84.68 -29.64 -2.97
CA SER A 4 83.83 -30.40 -3.89
C SER A 4 82.35 -30.32 -3.52
N VAL A 5 82.01 -30.23 -2.23
CA VAL A 5 80.62 -30.01 -1.78
C VAL A 5 80.09 -28.64 -2.24
N VAL A 6 80.93 -27.59 -2.19
CA VAL A 6 80.54 -26.25 -2.65
C VAL A 6 80.33 -26.19 -4.17
N VAL A 7 81.16 -26.88 -4.96
CA VAL A 7 81.01 -26.91 -6.42
C VAL A 7 79.77 -27.69 -6.85
N VAL A 8 79.46 -28.80 -6.18
CA VAL A 8 78.26 -29.59 -6.48
C VAL A 8 76.99 -28.83 -6.08
N SER A 9 77.00 -28.10 -4.97
CA SER A 9 75.84 -27.31 -4.55
C SER A 9 75.57 -26.12 -5.46
N THR A 10 76.61 -25.40 -5.91
CA THR A 10 76.42 -24.28 -6.85
C THR A 10 75.97 -24.76 -8.22
N MET A 11 76.50 -25.87 -8.71
CA MET A 11 76.08 -26.42 -10.01
C MET A 11 74.63 -26.94 -9.97
N ALA A 12 74.21 -27.52 -8.84
CA ALA A 12 72.82 -27.91 -8.62
C ALA A 12 71.87 -26.70 -8.58
N THR A 13 72.25 -25.60 -7.92
CA THR A 13 71.40 -24.40 -7.88
C THR A 13 71.28 -23.71 -9.24
N LEU A 14 72.35 -23.68 -10.04
CA LEU A 14 72.33 -23.18 -11.42
C LEU A 14 71.42 -24.03 -12.33
N ALA A 15 71.45 -25.36 -12.18
CA ALA A 15 70.58 -26.26 -12.94
C ALA A 15 69.09 -26.08 -12.57
N LEU A 16 68.78 -25.86 -11.29
CA LEU A 16 67.43 -25.58 -10.80
C LEU A 16 66.88 -24.22 -11.28
N LEU A 17 67.73 -23.21 -11.45
CA LEU A 17 67.31 -21.89 -11.97
C LEU A 17 67.08 -21.88 -13.50
N GLY A 18 67.74 -22.76 -14.26
CA GLY A 18 67.60 -22.84 -15.72
C GLY A 18 66.23 -23.33 -16.22
N GLY A 19 65.39 -23.89 -15.34
CA GLY A 19 64.06 -24.39 -15.67
C GLY A 19 62.98 -23.32 -15.82
N CYS A 20 63.21 -22.09 -15.35
CA CYS A 20 62.19 -21.02 -15.35
C CYS A 20 62.21 -20.11 -16.60
N GLY A 21 62.86 -20.56 -17.67
CA GLY A 21 62.86 -19.86 -18.96
C GLY A 21 61.67 -20.31 -19.80
N LYS A 22 60.55 -19.59 -19.74
CA LYS A 22 59.49 -19.71 -20.76
C LYS A 22 60.11 -19.33 -22.10
N ARG A 23 60.47 -20.31 -22.93
CA ARG A 23 61.03 -20.07 -24.27
C ARG A 23 59.96 -19.32 -25.06
N GLY A 24 60.22 -18.07 -25.45
CA GLY A 24 59.26 -17.17 -26.10
C GLY A 24 58.71 -17.64 -27.47
N TYR A 25 58.95 -18.90 -27.83
CA TYR A 25 58.44 -19.60 -29.02
C TYR A 25 57.15 -20.38 -28.75
N ASP A 26 56.62 -20.36 -27.53
CA ASP A 26 55.27 -20.85 -27.25
C ASP A 26 54.24 -19.96 -27.97
N ARG A 27 53.89 -20.36 -29.19
CA ARG A 27 52.76 -19.80 -29.96
C ARG A 27 51.39 -20.20 -29.40
N ALA A 28 51.36 -20.91 -28.27
CA ALA A 28 50.15 -21.12 -27.46
C ALA A 28 49.83 -19.88 -26.59
N ARG A 29 49.89 -18.68 -27.18
CA ARG A 29 49.26 -17.47 -26.62
C ARG A 29 47.89 -17.35 -27.27
N PRO A 30 46.85 -16.91 -26.54
CA PRO A 30 45.57 -16.59 -27.17
C PRO A 30 45.83 -15.62 -28.34
N ASP A 31 45.48 -16.02 -29.56
CA ASP A 31 45.74 -15.24 -30.77
C ASP A 31 44.74 -14.08 -30.83
N GLU A 32 45.22 -12.89 -30.49
CA GLU A 32 44.43 -11.65 -30.50
C GLU A 32 43.99 -11.19 -31.91
N PHE A 33 44.52 -11.82 -32.97
CA PHE A 33 44.08 -11.60 -34.35
C PHE A 33 43.27 -12.77 -34.93
N ALA A 34 42.93 -13.77 -34.11
CA ALA A 34 42.06 -14.86 -34.54
C ALA A 34 40.63 -14.34 -34.75
N VAL A 35 40.27 -14.15 -36.02
CA VAL A 35 38.91 -13.76 -36.41
C VAL A 35 37.98 -14.95 -36.23
N ALA A 36 37.18 -14.92 -35.16
CA ALA A 36 36.06 -15.85 -34.99
C ALA A 36 34.99 -15.58 -36.06
N ARG A 37 34.35 -16.65 -36.56
CA ARG A 37 33.24 -16.50 -37.50
C ARG A 37 32.04 -15.90 -36.77
N GLN A 38 31.65 -14.70 -37.18
CA GLN A 38 30.44 -14.04 -36.69
C GLN A 38 29.23 -14.94 -36.94
N ALA A 39 28.35 -15.07 -35.94
CA ALA A 39 27.06 -15.73 -36.13
C ALA A 39 26.27 -15.03 -37.25
N PRO A 40 25.54 -15.77 -38.11
CA PRO A 40 24.77 -15.16 -39.18
C PRO A 40 23.77 -14.14 -38.60
N LEU A 41 23.73 -12.95 -39.17
CA LEU A 41 22.74 -11.93 -38.81
C LEU A 41 21.35 -12.43 -39.21
N ILE A 42 20.57 -12.82 -38.21
CA ILE A 42 19.14 -13.07 -38.38
C ILE A 42 18.48 -11.70 -38.44
N ILE A 43 17.96 -11.36 -39.62
CA ILE A 43 17.07 -10.21 -39.77
C ILE A 43 15.81 -10.55 -38.99
N PRO A 44 15.45 -9.80 -37.93
CA PRO A 44 14.20 -10.01 -37.22
C PRO A 44 13.04 -9.95 -38.21
N PRO A 45 11.98 -10.77 -38.04
CA PRO A 45 10.81 -10.66 -38.89
C PRO A 45 10.32 -9.22 -38.85
N ASP A 46 10.07 -8.66 -40.04
CA ASP A 46 9.57 -7.30 -40.20
C ASP A 46 8.16 -7.26 -39.60
N PHE A 47 8.06 -6.84 -38.33
CA PHE A 47 6.76 -6.57 -37.71
C PHE A 47 6.25 -5.27 -38.32
N ALA A 48 5.68 -5.36 -39.52
CA ALA A 48 4.85 -4.32 -40.09
C ALA A 48 3.65 -4.16 -39.16
N LEU A 49 3.84 -3.37 -38.09
CA LEU A 49 2.82 -2.99 -37.15
C LEU A 49 1.71 -2.35 -37.98
N VAL A 50 0.60 -3.06 -38.11
CA VAL A 50 -0.59 -2.53 -38.77
C VAL A 50 -0.94 -1.24 -38.03
N PRO A 51 -1.00 -0.09 -38.73
CA PRO A 51 -1.40 1.15 -38.09
C PRO A 51 -2.74 0.94 -37.37
N PRO A 52 -2.88 1.36 -36.09
CA PRO A 52 -4.10 1.16 -35.35
C PRO A 52 -5.26 1.78 -36.12
N GLN A 53 -6.36 1.03 -36.29
CA GLN A 53 -7.49 1.54 -37.04
C GLN A 53 -7.97 2.86 -36.44
N PRO A 54 -8.19 3.91 -37.26
CA PRO A 54 -8.77 5.16 -36.77
C PRO A 54 -10.08 4.89 -36.03
N GLY A 55 -10.15 5.27 -34.74
CA GLY A 55 -11.33 5.05 -33.89
C GLY A 55 -11.30 3.76 -33.05
N ALA A 56 -10.31 2.87 -33.24
CA ALA A 56 -10.10 1.77 -32.30
C ALA A 56 -9.69 2.30 -30.92
N ALA A 57 -10.14 1.63 -29.85
CA ALA A 57 -9.80 2.01 -28.49
C ALA A 57 -8.27 2.09 -28.33
N ARG A 58 -7.78 3.25 -27.88
CA ARG A 58 -6.35 3.46 -27.69
C ARG A 58 -5.84 2.50 -26.62
N THR A 59 -4.86 1.67 -26.95
CA THR A 59 -4.18 0.79 -25.98
C THR A 59 -3.41 1.57 -24.90
N GLN A 60 -3.10 2.84 -25.18
CA GLN A 60 -2.41 3.78 -24.29
C GLN A 60 -3.36 4.48 -23.27
N GLY A 61 -4.62 4.03 -23.15
CA GLY A 61 -5.60 4.63 -22.21
C GLY A 61 -5.29 4.39 -20.73
N ASN A 62 -4.31 3.54 -20.44
CA ASN A 62 -3.94 3.15 -19.10
C ASN A 62 -2.85 4.11 -18.62
N ASN A 63 -3.19 5.07 -17.76
CA ASN A 63 -2.21 5.87 -17.04
C ASN A 63 -1.49 4.95 -16.02
N PRO A 64 -0.25 4.50 -16.28
CA PRO A 64 0.39 3.49 -15.45
C PRO A 64 0.67 4.01 -14.03
N GLN A 65 0.83 5.32 -13.86
CA GLN A 65 0.97 5.96 -12.55
C GLN A 65 -0.34 5.86 -11.75
N ALA A 66 -1.49 6.12 -12.37
CA ALA A 66 -2.79 5.97 -11.71
C ALA A 66 -3.06 4.52 -11.32
N GLN A 67 -2.69 3.56 -12.18
CA GLN A 67 -2.81 2.13 -11.89
C GLN A 67 -1.86 1.67 -10.78
N ALA A 68 -0.64 2.21 -10.73
CA ALA A 68 0.29 1.94 -9.64
C ALA A 68 -0.23 2.50 -8.30
N ILE A 69 -0.83 3.70 -8.30
CA ILE A 69 -1.44 4.30 -7.11
C ILE A 69 -2.64 3.44 -6.64
N ASP A 70 -3.52 3.04 -7.55
CA ASP A 70 -4.68 2.18 -7.22
C ASP A 70 -4.23 0.80 -6.74
N ALA A 71 -3.17 0.22 -7.33
CA ALA A 71 -2.62 -1.06 -6.87
C ALA A 71 -1.92 -0.96 -5.51
N LEU A 72 -1.26 0.17 -5.21
CA LEU A 72 -0.49 0.37 -3.98
C LEU A 72 -1.37 0.76 -2.79
N PHE A 73 -2.35 1.63 -3.00
CA PHE A 73 -3.22 2.16 -1.94
C PHE A 73 -4.61 1.52 -1.93
N GLY A 74 -4.95 0.76 -2.97
CA GLY A 74 -6.31 0.34 -3.22
C GLY A 74 -7.17 1.49 -3.75
N GLY A 75 -8.35 1.13 -4.23
CA GLY A 75 -9.41 2.09 -4.49
C GLY A 75 -9.92 2.75 -3.20
N PRO A 76 -10.84 3.71 -3.29
CA PRO A 76 -11.40 4.39 -2.13
C PRO A 76 -11.98 3.39 -1.12
N ALA A 77 -11.55 3.49 0.13
CA ALA A 77 -12.06 2.65 1.21
C ALA A 77 -13.58 2.81 1.34
N ARG A 78 -14.29 1.68 1.48
CA ARG A 78 -15.75 1.67 1.66
C ARG A 78 -16.09 2.37 2.98
N ARG A 79 -16.77 3.51 2.89
CA ARG A 79 -17.26 4.25 4.06
C ARG A 79 -18.38 3.46 4.75
N SER A 80 -18.44 3.56 6.07
CA SER A 80 -19.51 2.91 6.84
C SER A 80 -20.84 3.62 6.60
N ALA A 81 -21.97 2.92 6.77
CA ALA A 81 -23.29 3.54 6.62
C ALA A 81 -23.51 4.69 7.62
N GLY A 82 -22.96 4.55 8.84
CA GLY A 82 -23.01 5.60 9.86
C GLY A 82 -22.23 6.84 9.43
N GLU A 83 -21.02 6.67 8.91
CA GLU A 83 -20.22 7.79 8.39
C GLU A 83 -20.94 8.54 7.26
N THR A 84 -21.48 7.81 6.28
CA THR A 84 -22.25 8.44 5.19
C THR A 84 -23.46 9.19 5.73
N SER A 85 -24.21 8.62 6.68
CA SER A 85 -25.37 9.30 7.26
C SER A 85 -25.03 10.58 8.01
N VAL A 86 -23.90 10.60 8.73
CA VAL A 86 -23.44 11.80 9.45
C VAL A 86 -22.98 12.87 8.45
N ILE A 87 -22.28 12.48 7.39
CA ILE A 87 -21.88 13.40 6.32
C ILE A 87 -23.11 14.00 5.61
N ASP A 88 -24.11 13.18 5.31
CA ASP A 88 -25.34 13.64 4.66
C ASP A 88 -26.12 14.61 5.57
N GLN A 89 -26.23 14.30 6.88
CA GLN A 89 -26.81 15.22 7.86
C GLN A 89 -26.02 16.52 8.00
N ALA A 90 -24.70 16.48 7.81
CA ALA A 90 -23.83 17.65 7.79
C ALA A 90 -23.91 18.46 6.48
N GLY A 91 -24.80 18.11 5.55
CA GLY A 91 -25.00 18.79 4.27
C GLY A 91 -24.23 18.18 3.09
N GLY A 92 -23.66 16.98 3.27
CA GLY A 92 -23.07 16.18 2.21
C GLY A 92 -21.70 16.68 1.72
N ALA A 93 -21.26 16.12 0.58
CA ALA A 93 -19.95 16.43 -0.02
C ALA A 93 -19.79 17.91 -0.44
N THR A 94 -20.89 18.64 -0.59
CA THR A 94 -20.91 20.04 -1.03
C THR A 94 -20.95 21.05 0.12
N ALA A 95 -21.18 20.61 1.37
CA ALA A 95 -21.24 21.51 2.52
C ALA A 95 -19.88 22.14 2.86
N ALA A 96 -18.78 21.48 2.51
CA ALA A 96 -17.44 22.01 2.77
C ALA A 96 -17.05 23.06 1.72
N THR A 97 -16.94 24.32 2.15
CA THR A 97 -16.40 25.40 1.31
C THR A 97 -14.93 25.13 0.97
N PRO A 98 -14.51 25.26 -0.31
CA PRO A 98 -13.10 25.19 -0.67
C PRO A 98 -12.26 26.16 0.16
N GLY A 99 -11.13 25.67 0.69
CA GLY A 99 -10.23 26.51 1.50
C GLY A 99 -10.68 26.74 2.95
N ILE A 100 -11.72 26.05 3.45
CA ILE A 100 -12.22 26.23 4.82
C ILE A 100 -11.11 26.11 5.88
N ARG A 101 -10.11 25.25 5.69
CA ARG A 101 -8.95 25.10 6.61
C ARG A 101 -8.12 26.38 6.77
N SER A 102 -8.14 27.26 5.76
CA SER A 102 -7.52 28.58 5.82
C SER A 102 -8.47 29.64 6.36
N GLY A 103 -9.78 29.49 6.11
CA GLY A 103 -10.80 30.47 6.49
C GLY A 103 -11.29 30.36 7.94
N VAL A 104 -11.31 29.18 8.55
CA VAL A 104 -11.89 29.00 9.91
C VAL A 104 -11.20 29.81 11.00
N GLY A 105 -9.96 30.23 10.78
CA GLY A 105 -9.17 31.02 11.72
C GLY A 105 -9.23 32.53 11.49
N ASP A 106 -10.01 33.01 10.52
CA ASP A 106 -10.17 34.45 10.26
C ASP A 106 -10.89 35.12 11.45
N PRO A 107 -10.32 36.19 12.06
CA PRO A 107 -10.98 36.95 13.12
C PRO A 107 -12.37 37.49 12.77
N GLN A 108 -12.70 37.63 11.48
CA GLN A 108 -14.02 38.06 11.00
C GLN A 108 -15.04 36.91 10.93
N THR A 109 -14.63 35.66 11.21
CA THR A 109 -15.55 34.52 11.24
C THR A 109 -16.49 34.64 12.42
N ASN A 110 -17.81 34.57 12.16
CA ASN A 110 -18.81 34.62 13.22
C ASN A 110 -18.72 33.35 14.10
N VAL A 111 -18.34 33.51 15.36
CA VAL A 111 -18.28 32.42 16.34
C VAL A 111 -19.52 32.48 17.22
N ILE A 112 -20.26 31.37 17.28
CA ILE A 112 -21.43 31.22 18.14
C ILE A 112 -21.06 30.30 19.30
N ASP A 113 -21.12 30.83 20.52
CA ASP A 113 -20.98 30.01 21.73
C ASP A 113 -22.19 29.06 21.86
N LYS A 114 -21.92 27.76 21.94
CA LYS A 114 -22.93 26.70 22.10
C LYS A 114 -23.16 26.31 23.57
N GLY A 115 -22.47 26.97 24.49
CA GLY A 115 -22.61 26.79 25.93
C GLY A 115 -21.74 25.67 26.50
N GLN A 116 -21.73 25.60 27.83
CA GLN A 116 -20.86 24.67 28.59
C GLN A 116 -21.20 23.21 28.31
N THR A 117 -22.48 22.85 28.22
CA THR A 117 -22.90 21.46 27.98
C THR A 117 -22.30 20.87 26.70
N THR A 118 -22.24 21.64 25.61
CA THR A 118 -21.61 21.17 24.38
C THR A 118 -20.10 21.02 24.53
N SER A 119 -19.45 21.95 25.23
CA SER A 119 -18.01 21.85 25.54
C SER A 119 -17.69 20.61 26.37
N ASP A 120 -18.50 20.33 27.39
CA ASP A 120 -18.36 19.17 28.27
C ASP A 120 -18.53 17.85 27.51
N ILE A 121 -19.51 17.78 26.60
CA ILE A 121 -19.75 16.61 25.74
C ILE A 121 -18.55 16.35 24.81
N VAL A 122 -17.99 17.40 24.20
CA VAL A 122 -16.85 17.26 23.27
C VAL A 122 -15.56 16.88 24.01
N ALA A 123 -15.37 17.39 25.23
CA ALA A 123 -14.23 17.06 26.07
C ALA A 123 -14.37 15.71 26.78
N ALA A 124 -15.55 15.08 26.72
CA ALA A 124 -15.80 13.82 27.39
C ALA A 124 -14.86 12.72 26.87
N PRO A 125 -14.28 11.89 27.77
CA PRO A 125 -13.53 10.71 27.36
C PRO A 125 -14.36 9.78 26.48
N GLN A 126 -13.70 9.13 25.53
CA GLN A 126 -14.35 8.12 24.69
C GLN A 126 -14.87 6.97 25.56
N GLY A 127 -16.13 6.59 25.37
CA GLY A 127 -16.75 5.48 26.07
C GLY A 127 -17.98 4.98 25.33
N ASP A 128 -18.30 3.71 25.53
CA ASP A 128 -19.54 3.12 25.02
C ASP A 128 -20.69 3.74 25.82
N GLY A 129 -21.36 4.74 25.26
CA GLY A 129 -22.55 5.35 25.84
C GLY A 129 -23.69 4.33 26.01
N GLN A 130 -24.71 4.69 26.79
CA GLN A 130 -25.85 3.81 27.06
C GLN A 130 -26.71 3.52 25.81
N ASP A 131 -26.64 4.39 24.79
CA ASP A 131 -27.65 4.42 23.72
C ASP A 131 -27.23 3.75 22.41
N ALA A 132 -25.94 3.78 22.02
CA ALA A 132 -25.48 3.14 20.78
C ALA A 132 -23.96 2.91 20.75
N ARG A 133 -23.55 1.78 20.14
CA ARG A 133 -22.14 1.42 19.88
C ARG A 133 -21.93 1.09 18.41
N ALA A 134 -20.80 1.51 17.84
CA ALA A 134 -20.38 1.12 16.50
C ALA A 134 -19.14 0.22 16.61
N SER A 135 -19.20 -1.00 16.07
CA SER A 135 -18.03 -1.89 15.98
C SER A 135 -17.42 -1.84 14.58
N VAL A 136 -16.09 -1.78 14.50
CA VAL A 136 -15.35 -1.91 13.25
C VAL A 136 -15.23 -3.40 12.94
N GLY A 137 -16.19 -3.96 12.20
CA GLY A 137 -16.22 -5.38 11.90
C GLY A 137 -17.04 -5.72 10.66
N GLY A 138 -16.36 -5.83 9.52
CA GLY A 138 -16.88 -6.52 8.35
C GLY A 138 -16.71 -8.03 8.51
N ALA A 139 -17.64 -8.67 9.22
CA ALA A 139 -17.89 -10.11 9.12
C ALA A 139 -19.39 -10.32 9.35
N ALA A 140 -20.01 -11.05 8.42
CA ALA A 140 -21.41 -11.46 8.36
C ALA A 140 -22.25 -11.13 9.60
N ALA A 141 -23.28 -10.29 9.40
CA ALA A 141 -24.40 -10.19 10.32
C ALA A 141 -25.03 -11.58 10.48
N THR A 142 -24.54 -12.37 11.44
CA THR A 142 -25.38 -13.32 12.14
C THR A 142 -26.47 -12.49 12.79
N ALA A 143 -27.70 -12.81 12.42
CA ALA A 143 -28.91 -12.19 12.95
C ALA A 143 -28.81 -12.03 14.47
N PRO A 144 -29.25 -10.89 15.04
CA PRO A 144 -29.34 -10.80 16.49
C PRO A 144 -30.30 -11.88 16.97
N THR A 145 -29.79 -12.83 17.76
CA THR A 145 -30.61 -13.65 18.64
C THR A 145 -31.55 -12.72 19.38
N ALA A 146 -32.85 -13.01 19.27
CA ALA A 146 -33.93 -12.25 19.85
C ALA A 146 -33.61 -11.75 21.26
N SER A 147 -33.75 -10.44 21.48
CA SER A 147 -33.90 -9.89 22.83
C SER A 147 -35.17 -10.48 23.46
N PRO A 148 -35.17 -10.82 24.76
CA PRO A 148 -36.39 -11.27 25.42
C PRO A 148 -37.42 -10.13 25.40
N ALA A 149 -38.66 -10.49 25.07
CA ALA A 149 -39.79 -9.56 25.01
C ALA A 149 -39.89 -8.72 26.29
N PRO A 150 -40.30 -7.44 26.21
CA PRO A 150 -40.65 -6.67 27.38
C PRO A 150 -41.81 -7.36 28.11
N SER A 151 -41.62 -7.66 29.39
CA SER A 151 -42.70 -8.10 30.26
C SER A 151 -43.75 -6.98 30.33
N THR A 152 -44.98 -7.32 29.98
CA THR A 152 -46.15 -6.46 30.15
C THR A 152 -46.28 -6.03 31.62
N PRO A 153 -46.51 -4.74 31.91
CA PRO A 153 -46.80 -4.30 33.27
C PRO A 153 -48.13 -4.92 33.76
N PRO A 154 -48.28 -5.22 35.06
CA PRO A 154 -49.55 -5.70 35.60
C PRO A 154 -50.62 -4.61 35.49
N THR A 155 -51.76 -4.97 34.91
CA THR A 155 -52.99 -4.17 34.87
C THR A 155 -53.36 -3.69 36.28
N PRO A 156 -53.56 -2.38 36.51
CA PRO A 156 -54.13 -1.90 37.77
C PRO A 156 -55.56 -2.43 37.93
N ALA A 157 -55.83 -3.05 39.08
CA ALA A 157 -57.17 -3.45 39.47
C ALA A 157 -58.13 -2.24 39.48
N ALA A 158 -59.31 -2.41 38.89
CA ALA A 158 -60.35 -1.39 38.82
C ALA A 158 -60.79 -0.94 40.22
N ALA A 159 -60.81 0.38 40.44
CA ALA A 159 -61.41 0.99 41.61
C ALA A 159 -62.95 0.88 41.56
N PRO A 160 -63.64 0.70 42.71
CA PRO A 160 -65.09 0.56 42.75
C PRO A 160 -65.81 1.90 42.50
N THR A 161 -66.81 1.88 41.61
CA THR A 161 -67.73 2.98 41.33
C THR A 161 -68.61 3.32 42.55
N PRO A 162 -68.84 4.59 42.91
CA PRO A 162 -69.79 4.95 43.95
C PRO A 162 -71.23 4.88 43.42
N GLN A 163 -72.13 4.21 44.16
CA GLN A 163 -73.57 4.23 43.89
C GLN A 163 -74.18 5.56 44.40
N PRO A 164 -75.02 6.25 43.61
CA PRO A 164 -75.97 7.21 44.14
C PRO A 164 -77.22 6.48 44.69
N LYS A 165 -77.86 7.09 45.70
CA LYS A 165 -79.02 6.58 46.44
C LYS A 165 -80.17 6.07 45.58
#